data_AF-K9R8N8-F1
#
_entry.id   AF-K9R8N8-F1
#
_cell.length_a   1.000
_cell.length_b   1.000
_cell.length_c   1.000
_cell.angle_alpha   90.00
_cell.angle_beta   90.00
_cell.angle_gamma   90.00
#
_symmetry.space_group_name_H-M   'P 1'
#
loop_
_entity.id
_entity.type
_entity.pdbx_description
1 polymer ?
#
loop_
_entity_poly.entity_id
_entity_poly.type
_entity_poly.pdbx_seq_one_letter_code
_entity_poly.pdbx_strand_id
1 'polypeptide(L)'
;MSFAEQNLSAFIDLLENQPGLFSQDNITNLKEFIRNIPDDTEKLSDAVATWYQKHSKILDAQLTILNKSSSKTERGPGSAKLNSNISEYQLDKKALLNAIQQSSIKGKGKGKDKNNSRG
;
A
#
# COMPACT_ATOMS: atom_id res chain seq x y z
N MET A 1 15.56 -8.06 4.93
CA MET A 1 14.95 -6.72 4.85
C MET A 1 15.04 -6.08 6.22
N SER A 2 15.53 -4.84 6.28
CA SER A 2 15.50 -3.99 7.47
C SER A 2 14.06 -3.68 7.87
N PHE A 3 13.85 -3.16 9.09
CA PHE A 3 12.53 -2.70 9.52
C PHE A 3 11.97 -1.61 8.59
N ALA A 4 12.84 -0.69 8.13
CA ALA A 4 12.46 0.36 7.22
C ALA A 4 11.91 -0.20 5.90
N GLU A 5 12.60 -1.20 5.34
CA GLU A 5 12.17 -1.88 4.11
C GLU A 5 10.86 -2.65 4.29
N GLN A 6 10.72 -3.38 5.40
CA GLN A 6 9.49 -4.13 5.70
C GLN A 6 8.28 -3.21 5.84
N ASN A 7 8.45 -2.05 6.49
CA ASN A 7 7.38 -1.07 6.65
C ASN A 7 6.93 -0.51 5.29
N LEU A 8 7.87 -0.11 4.41
CA LEU A 8 7.52 0.40 3.10
C LEU A 8 6.90 -0.67 2.19
N SER A 9 7.41 -1.90 2.24
CA SER A 9 6.83 -3.03 1.50
C SER A 9 5.40 -3.32 1.94
N ALA A 10 5.14 -3.39 3.25
CA ALA A 10 3.79 -3.62 3.76
C ALA A 10 2.84 -2.45 3.41
N PHE A 11 3.37 -1.22 3.35
CA PHE A 11 2.57 -0.06 2.97
C PHE A 11 2.17 -0.09 1.49
N ILE A 12 3.09 -0.48 0.61
CA ILE A 12 2.78 -0.72 -0.82
C ILE A 12 1.72 -1.82 -0.94
N ASP A 13 1.87 -2.91 -0.21
CA ASP A 13 0.88 -3.99 -0.18
C ASP A 13 -0.51 -3.49 0.24
N LEU A 14 -0.60 -2.58 1.22
CA LEU A 14 -1.87 -1.95 1.60
C LEU A 14 -2.48 -1.12 0.47
N LEU A 15 -1.67 -0.29 -0.19
CA LEU A 15 -2.13 0.55 -1.29
C LEU A 15 -2.67 -0.30 -2.45
N GLU A 16 -2.03 -1.44 -2.74
CA GLU A 16 -2.42 -2.32 -3.84
C GLU A 16 -3.62 -3.23 -3.50
N ASN A 17 -3.65 -3.80 -2.29
CA ASN A 17 -4.64 -4.80 -1.90
C ASN A 17 -5.85 -4.19 -1.19
N GLN A 18 -5.68 -3.08 -0.48
CA GLN A 18 -6.73 -2.41 0.29
C GLN A 18 -6.85 -0.91 -0.04
N PRO A 19 -6.98 -0.51 -1.32
CA PRO A 19 -7.10 0.89 -1.71
C PRO A 19 -8.33 1.59 -1.08
N GLY A 20 -9.36 0.83 -0.71
CA GLY A 20 -10.56 1.35 -0.03
C GLY A 20 -10.32 1.89 1.38
N LEU A 21 -9.18 1.60 2.01
CA LEU A 21 -8.78 2.21 3.27
C LEU A 21 -8.31 3.66 3.10
N PHE A 22 -7.94 4.04 1.88
CA PHE A 22 -7.42 5.35 1.55
C PHE A 22 -8.51 6.17 0.87
N SER A 23 -8.93 7.27 1.52
CA SER A 23 -9.77 8.26 0.84
C SER A 23 -8.96 8.95 -0.27
N GLN A 24 -9.66 9.57 -1.22
CA GLN A 24 -9.00 10.33 -2.29
C GLN A 24 -8.15 11.47 -1.73
N ASP A 25 -8.58 12.09 -0.63
CA ASP A 25 -7.81 13.10 0.11
C ASP A 25 -6.57 12.51 0.76
N ASN A 26 -6.67 11.34 1.39
CA ASN A 26 -5.52 10.63 1.96
C ASN A 26 -4.48 10.33 0.88
N ILE A 27 -4.91 9.83 -0.28
CA ILE A 27 -3.99 9.54 -1.40
C ILE A 27 -3.32 10.83 -1.91
N THR A 28 -4.08 11.91 -2.06
CA THR A 28 -3.54 13.17 -2.57
C THR A 28 -2.53 13.77 -1.58
N ASN A 29 -2.89 13.80 -0.28
CA ASN A 29 -2.02 14.26 0.79
C ASN A 29 -0.75 13.42 0.88
N LEU A 30 -0.88 12.09 0.85
CA LEU A 30 0.25 11.16 0.89
C LEU A 30 1.19 11.35 -0.31
N LYS A 31 0.64 11.55 -1.52
CA LYS A 31 1.45 11.79 -2.72
C LYS A 31 2.29 13.06 -2.59
N GLU A 32 1.69 14.16 -2.13
CA GLU A 32 2.41 15.42 -1.91
C GLU A 32 3.41 15.31 -0.75
N PHE A 33 3.07 14.59 0.31
CA PHE A 33 3.94 14.36 1.45
C PHE A 33 5.20 13.58 1.04
N ILE A 34 5.05 12.44 0.34
CA ILE A 34 6.17 11.62 -0.16
C ILE A 34 7.02 12.39 -1.19
N ARG A 35 6.42 13.26 -2.02
CA ARG A 35 7.16 14.10 -2.97
C ARG A 35 8.19 15.01 -2.30
N ASN A 36 7.93 15.47 -1.08
CA ASN A 36 8.83 16.38 -0.35
C ASN A 36 9.93 15.67 0.45
N ILE A 37 9.91 14.33 0.51
CA ILE A 37 10.89 13.55 1.28
C ILE A 37 12.04 13.13 0.35
N PRO A 38 13.30 13.14 0.81
CA PRO A 38 14.43 12.62 0.06
C PRO A 38 14.22 11.14 -0.32
N ASP A 39 14.85 10.71 -1.41
CA ASP A 39 14.79 9.32 -1.89
C ASP A 39 15.70 8.43 -1.04
N ASP A 40 15.32 8.28 0.23
CA ASP A 40 16.03 7.54 1.26
C ASP A 40 15.04 6.63 2.00
N THR A 41 15.33 5.33 2.02
CA THR A 41 14.45 4.30 2.58
C THR A 41 14.11 4.54 4.05
N GLU A 42 15.07 4.97 4.86
CA GLU A 42 14.82 5.24 6.28
C GLU A 42 13.94 6.48 6.45
N LYS A 43 14.25 7.56 5.72
CA LYS A 43 13.44 8.80 5.76
C LYS A 43 12.03 8.59 5.25
N LEU A 44 11.85 7.80 4.20
CA LEU A 44 10.54 7.43 3.68
C LEU A 44 9.77 6.59 4.71
N SER A 45 10.44 5.63 5.36
CA SER A 45 9.82 4.78 6.37
C SER A 45 9.39 5.56 7.61
N ASP A 46 10.25 6.44 8.13
CA ASP A 46 9.94 7.31 9.26
C ASP A 46 8.77 8.25 8.96
N ALA A 47 8.74 8.78 7.73
CA ALA A 47 7.68 9.66 7.31
C ALA A 47 6.33 8.93 7.19
N VAL A 48 6.32 7.72 6.60
CA VAL A 48 5.13 6.87 6.55
C VAL A 48 4.68 6.50 7.98
N ALA A 49 5.62 6.19 8.88
CA ALA A 49 5.32 5.92 10.29
C ALA A 49 4.67 7.12 10.99
N THR A 50 5.17 8.33 10.72
CA THR A 50 4.58 9.57 11.22
C THR A 50 3.19 9.81 10.66
N TRP A 51 2.97 9.50 9.39
CA TRP A 51 1.67 9.65 8.73
C TRP A 51 0.60 8.76 9.38
N TYR A 52 0.94 7.52 9.75
CA TYR A 52 0.02 6.61 10.43
C TYR A 52 -0.54 7.13 11.76
N GLN A 53 0.17 8.01 12.46
CA GLN A 53 -0.32 8.57 13.73
C GLN A 53 -1.67 9.27 13.58
N LYS A 54 -1.98 9.78 12.38
CA LYS A 54 -3.25 10.44 12.06
C LYS A 54 -4.28 9.48 11.44
N HIS A 55 -3.90 8.23 11.17
CA HIS A 55 -4.69 7.26 10.40
C HIS A 55 -4.68 5.88 11.05
N SER A 56 -5.25 5.77 12.26
CA SER A 56 -5.28 4.54 13.07
C SER A 56 -5.79 3.30 12.33
N LYS A 57 -6.85 3.43 11.51
CA LYS A 57 -7.39 2.31 10.71
C LYS A 57 -6.39 1.73 9.71
N ILE A 58 -5.52 2.59 9.16
CA ILE A 58 -4.50 2.17 8.20
C ILE A 58 -3.31 1.56 8.95
N LEU A 59 -2.98 2.10 10.13
CA LEU A 59 -1.99 1.52 11.03
C LEU A 59 -2.35 0.09 11.45
N ASP A 60 -3.60 -0.17 11.82
CA ASP A 60 -4.06 -1.51 12.21
C ASP A 60 -3.92 -2.51 11.04
N ALA A 61 -4.27 -2.08 9.82
CA ALA A 61 -4.11 -2.91 8.63
C ALA A 61 -2.63 -3.18 8.32
N GLN A 62 -1.76 -2.18 8.53
CA GLN A 62 -0.31 -2.30 8.36
C GLN A 62 0.29 -3.29 9.35
N LEU A 63 -0.04 -3.16 10.64
CA LEU A 63 0.40 -4.07 11.69
C LEU A 63 -0.08 -5.49 11.43
N THR A 64 -1.29 -5.66 10.89
CA THR A 64 -1.79 -6.98 10.48
C THR A 64 -0.91 -7.62 9.42
N ILE A 65 -0.45 -6.86 8.42
CA ILE A 65 0.46 -7.38 7.38
C ILE A 65 1.84 -7.71 7.97
N LEU A 66 2.41 -6.82 8.79
CA LEU A 66 3.71 -7.03 9.43
C LEU A 66 3.71 -8.22 10.41
N ASN A 67 2.63 -8.41 11.16
CA ASN A 67 2.49 -9.57 12.03
C ASN A 67 2.32 -10.86 11.21
N LYS A 68 1.60 -10.81 10.08
CA LYS A 68 1.38 -11.97 9.21
C LYS A 68 2.63 -12.40 8.45
N SER A 69 3.49 -11.46 8.07
CA SER A 69 4.80 -11.78 7.48
C SER A 69 5.76 -12.37 8.52
N SER A 70 5.60 -12.01 9.80
CA SER A 70 6.34 -12.59 10.94
C SER A 70 5.83 -13.99 11.32
N SER A 71 4.51 -14.23 11.22
CA SER A 71 3.88 -15.52 11.47
C SER A 71 3.84 -16.38 10.20
N LYS A 72 4.99 -16.87 9.76
CA LYS A 72 5.07 -17.88 8.70
C LYS A 72 4.74 -19.27 9.25
N THR A 73 3.57 -19.43 9.86
CA THR A 73 3.01 -20.73 10.25
C THR A 73 1.53 -20.78 9.90
N GLU A 74 1.25 -21.65 8.93
CA GLU A 74 -0.04 -22.32 8.63
C GLU A 74 -1.04 -21.58 7.72
N ARG A 75 -1.08 -22.11 6.49
CA ARG A 75 -1.95 -21.74 5.36
C ARG A 75 -3.34 -22.35 5.54
N GLY A 76 -4.39 -21.53 5.51
CA GLY A 76 -5.75 -21.98 5.19
C GLY A 76 -5.97 -22.07 3.67
N PRO A 77 -6.72 -23.08 3.16
CA PRO A 77 -6.93 -23.27 1.74
C PRO A 77 -7.90 -22.20 1.20
N GLY A 78 -7.44 -21.39 0.23
CA GLY A 78 -8.26 -20.37 -0.44
C GLY A 78 -7.60 -19.00 -0.59
N SER A 79 -6.44 -18.76 0.04
CA SER A 79 -5.71 -17.51 -0.19
C SER A 79 -5.03 -17.57 -1.56
N ALA A 80 -5.48 -16.71 -2.47
CA ALA A 80 -4.81 -16.44 -3.74
C ALA A 80 -3.30 -16.39 -3.50
N LYS A 81 -2.58 -17.21 -4.28
CA LYS A 81 -1.13 -17.35 -4.25
C LYS A 81 -0.53 -15.95 -4.34
N LEU A 82 -0.15 -15.37 -3.20
CA LEU A 82 0.49 -14.07 -3.13
C LEU A 82 1.81 -14.28 -3.88
N ASN A 83 1.84 -13.77 -5.10
CA ASN A 83 2.91 -14.02 -6.04
C ASN A 83 4.20 -13.61 -5.35
N SER A 84 5.00 -14.59 -4.94
CA SER A 84 6.24 -14.41 -4.17
C SER A 84 7.37 -13.87 -5.06
N ASN A 85 7.02 -13.09 -6.08
CA ASN A 85 7.95 -12.27 -6.84
C ASN A 85 8.06 -10.90 -6.16
N ILE A 86 8.45 -10.91 -4.88
CA ILE A 86 9.09 -9.74 -4.24
C ILE A 86 10.56 -9.75 -4.69
N SER A 87 10.79 -10.00 -5.98
CA SER A 87 12.12 -9.93 -6.57
C SER A 87 12.40 -8.46 -6.75
N GLU A 88 13.11 -7.90 -5.77
CA GLU A 88 13.85 -6.65 -5.95
C GLU A 88 12.96 -5.45 -6.33
N TYR A 89 11.83 -5.28 -5.63
CA TYR A 89 11.24 -3.94 -5.56
C TYR A 89 12.29 -3.06 -4.88
N GLN A 90 13.06 -2.31 -5.67
CA GLN A 90 13.78 -1.17 -5.12
C GLN A 90 12.71 -0.32 -4.44
N LEU A 91 12.80 -0.21 -3.12
CA LEU A 91 11.89 0.57 -2.29
C LEU A 91 12.22 2.06 -2.45
N ASP A 92 12.26 2.49 -3.70
CA ASP A 92 12.54 3.86 -4.09
C ASP A 92 11.26 4.67 -4.03
N LYS A 93 11.42 5.97 -3.85
CA LYS A 93 10.34 6.96 -3.91
C LYS A 93 9.45 6.80 -5.14
N LYS A 94 10.01 6.38 -6.28
CA LYS A 94 9.25 6.10 -7.51
C LYS A 94 8.27 4.94 -7.35
N ALA A 95 8.68 3.85 -6.70
CA ALA A 95 7.81 2.70 -6.45
C ALA A 95 6.63 3.09 -5.56
N LEU A 96 6.89 3.85 -4.49
CA LEU A 96 5.83 4.40 -3.63
C LEU A 96 4.86 5.28 -4.42
N LEU A 97 5.35 6.23 -5.21
CA LEU A 97 4.49 7.13 -5.99
C LEU A 97 3.61 6.38 -7.00
N ASN A 98 4.15 5.32 -7.62
CA ASN A 98 3.39 4.45 -8.51
C ASN A 98 2.29 3.69 -7.77
N ALA A 99 2.59 3.07 -6.63
CA ALA A 99 1.61 2.36 -5.81
C ALA A 99 0.47 3.28 -5.35
N ILE A 100 0.82 4.49 -4.90
CA ILE A 100 -0.14 5.53 -4.52
C ILE A 100 -1.04 5.90 -5.70
N GLN A 101 -0.49 6.08 -6.90
CA GLN A 101 -1.29 6.40 -8.09
C GLN A 101 -2.22 5.25 -8.48
N GLN A 102 -1.76 4.00 -8.45
CA GLN A 102 -2.57 2.83 -8.78
C GLN A 102 -3.73 2.63 -7.80
N SER A 103 -3.50 2.87 -6.51
CA SER A 103 -4.55 2.76 -5.48
C SER A 103 -5.73 3.72 -5.75
N SER A 104 -5.46 4.94 -6.22
CA SER A 104 -6.50 5.91 -6.63
C SER A 104 -7.31 5.43 -7.84
N ILE A 105 -6.66 4.79 -8.81
CA ILE A 105 -7.33 4.29 -10.02
C ILE A 105 -8.21 3.08 -9.67
N LYS A 106 -7.70 2.18 -8.84
CA LYS A 106 -8.41 0.96 -8.40
C LYS A 106 -9.61 1.28 -7.52
N GLY A 107 -9.51 2.31 -6.67
CA GLY A 107 -10.64 2.84 -5.90
C GLY A 107 -11.76 3.44 -6.76
N LYS A 108 -11.43 4.04 -7.92
CA LYS A 108 -12.40 4.57 -8.89
C LYS A 108 -13.01 3.53 -9.83
N GLY A 109 -12.50 2.30 -9.84
CA GLY A 109 -12.89 1.23 -10.78
C GLY A 109 -14.18 0.49 -10.44
N LYS A 110 -14.69 0.55 -9.20
CA LYS A 110 -16.02 -0.02 -8.85
C LYS A 110 -17.14 0.96 -9.21
N GLY A 111 -17.30 1.23 -10.50
CA GLY A 111 -18.30 2.16 -10.99
C GLY A 111 -18.43 2.24 -12.50
N LYS A 112 -18.15 1.15 -13.23
CA LYS A 112 -18.56 1.01 -14.64
C LYS A 112 -18.86 -0.45 -14.97
N ASP A 113 -19.91 -0.99 -14.36
CA ASP A 113 -20.71 -1.94 -15.11
C ASP A 113 -21.61 -1.12 -16.04
N LYS A 114 -21.38 -1.31 -17.34
CA LYS A 114 -21.89 -0.48 -18.41
C LYS A 114 -23.36 -0.81 -18.61
N ASN A 115 -24.24 0.04 -18.12
CA ASN A 115 -25.56 0.15 -18.69
C ASN A 115 -25.40 0.72 -20.11
N ASN A 116 -25.52 -0.11 -21.15
CA ASN A 116 -25.93 0.37 -22.46
C ASN A 116 -26.64 -0.72 -23.28
N SER A 117 -27.94 -0.49 -23.44
CA SER A 117 -28.84 -1.07 -24.43
C SER A 117 -28.25 -1.23 -25.83
N ARG A 118 -28.67 -2.31 -26.49
CA ARG A 118 -29.08 -2.35 -27.90
C ARG A 118 -30.33 -3.27 -27.89
N GLY A 119 -31.51 -2.83 -28.31
CA GLY A 119 -31.80 -2.13 -29.57
C GLY A 119 -32.43 -3.17 -30.49
#